data_AF-A0A950WD46-F1
#
_entry.id   AF-A0A950WD46-F1
#
_cell.length_a   1.000
_cell.length_b   1.000
_cell.length_c   1.000
_cell.angle_alpha   90.00
_cell.angle_beta   90.00
_cell.angle_gamma   90.00
#
_symmetry.space_group_name_H-M   'P 1'
#
loop_
_entity.id
_entity.type
_entity.pdbx_description
1 polymer ?
#
loop_
_entity_poly.entity_id
_entity_poly.type
_entity_poly.pdbx_seq_one_letter_code
_entity_poly.pdbx_strand_id
1 'polypeptide(L)'
;MLMQSREVRQMAGLIQGKLEKPLELSWYEFAVMLLEIGASIEHALMVQYLYAAYSLRADHPQAQGWRKTMLTIAREEMGHLLTVQNILTLMGAGFNLDRGDYPWDVPFEACPFRLERLSRGSLACYAYAEMSPGDELKEEFSDIKTDAEEHVKQKSPDGQIVSAGHVGHVGILYDRVIRILGDRSLVPDICFRDSEVGQFGWDEWGRNYRGDHGDDEADEDEEDEDEDEDE
;
A
#
# COMPACT_ATOMS: atom_id res chain seq x y z
N MET A 1 -2.08 32.79 6.85
CA MET A 1 -2.57 32.16 8.11
C MET A 1 -4.01 31.65 8.04
N LEU A 2 -4.87 32.15 7.13
CA LEU A 2 -6.26 31.66 6.94
C LEU A 2 -6.40 30.50 5.91
N MET A 3 -5.35 30.16 5.16
CA MET A 3 -5.37 29.06 4.18
C MET A 3 -5.16 27.68 4.83
N GLN A 4 -4.24 27.54 5.79
CA GLN A 4 -3.95 26.28 6.49
C GLN A 4 -5.15 25.73 7.28
N SER A 5 -6.02 26.58 7.82
CA SER A 5 -7.18 26.14 8.61
C SER A 5 -8.33 25.56 7.78
N ARG A 6 -8.32 25.80 6.46
CA ARG A 6 -9.37 25.35 5.54
C ARG A 6 -9.02 24.00 4.91
N GLU A 7 -7.76 23.81 4.54
CA GLU A 7 -7.22 22.52 4.08
C GLU A 7 -7.31 21.46 5.19
N VAL A 8 -6.95 21.80 6.43
CA VAL A 8 -7.07 20.92 7.60
C VAL A 8 -8.53 20.50 7.88
N ARG A 9 -9.52 21.37 7.61
CA ARG A 9 -10.95 21.01 7.75
C ARG A 9 -11.45 20.09 6.63
N GLN A 10 -11.00 20.30 5.39
CA GLN A 10 -11.30 19.40 4.27
C GLN A 10 -10.68 18.01 4.51
N MET A 11 -9.47 17.96 5.07
CA MET A 11 -8.79 16.72 5.43
C MET A 11 -9.49 15.98 6.59
N ALA A 12 -10.03 16.68 7.59
CA ALA A 12 -10.79 16.05 8.68
C ALA A 12 -12.10 15.37 8.21
N GLY A 13 -12.74 15.88 7.15
CA GLY A 13 -13.89 15.23 6.50
C GLY A 13 -13.51 13.94 5.75
N LEU A 14 -12.24 13.79 5.34
CA LEU A 14 -11.77 12.57 4.68
C LEU A 14 -11.75 11.36 5.64
N ILE A 15 -11.51 11.58 6.93
CA ILE A 15 -11.34 10.55 7.97
C ILE A 15 -12.68 10.05 8.52
N GLN A 16 -13.76 10.85 8.49
CA GLN A 16 -15.04 10.53 9.13
C GLN A 16 -16.00 9.63 8.31
N GLY A 17 -15.50 8.92 7.30
CA GLY A 17 -16.31 7.97 6.50
C GLY A 17 -17.41 8.61 5.63
N LYS A 18 -17.54 9.95 5.63
CA LYS A 18 -18.45 10.70 4.78
C LYS A 18 -17.75 11.00 3.46
N LEU A 19 -18.41 10.64 2.36
CA LEU A 19 -17.85 10.83 1.03
C LEU A 19 -17.94 12.31 0.63
N GLU A 20 -16.87 13.04 0.92
CA GLU A 20 -16.68 14.46 0.58
C GLU A 20 -15.50 14.61 -0.38
N LYS A 21 -15.57 15.56 -1.30
CA LYS A 21 -14.46 15.89 -2.21
C LYS A 21 -14.13 17.38 -2.12
N PRO A 22 -12.90 17.80 -2.49
CA PRO A 22 -12.60 19.22 -2.71
C PRO A 22 -13.63 19.85 -3.65
N LEU A 23 -14.00 21.11 -3.39
CA LEU A 23 -15.05 21.79 -4.15
C LEU A 23 -14.63 22.03 -5.61
N GLU A 24 -13.32 22.16 -5.80
CA GLU A 24 -12.64 22.51 -7.04
C GLU A 24 -12.54 21.32 -8.00
N LEU A 25 -12.68 20.09 -7.52
CA LEU A 25 -12.52 18.86 -8.31
C LEU A 25 -13.89 18.28 -8.68
N SER A 26 -14.01 17.72 -9.87
CA SER A 26 -15.05 16.74 -10.18
C SER A 26 -14.84 15.43 -9.42
N TRP A 27 -15.84 14.55 -9.40
CA TRP A 27 -15.69 13.21 -8.81
C TRP A 27 -14.67 12.36 -9.57
N TYR A 28 -14.60 12.52 -10.89
CA TYR A 28 -13.57 11.90 -11.73
C TYR A 28 -12.16 12.38 -11.32
N GLU A 29 -11.93 13.69 -11.28
CA GLU A 29 -10.60 14.23 -10.91
C GLU A 29 -10.22 13.85 -9.48
N PHE A 30 -11.19 13.78 -8.57
CA PHE A 30 -10.95 13.34 -7.22
C PHE A 30 -10.60 11.84 -7.13
N ALA A 31 -11.27 10.98 -7.91
CA ALA A 31 -10.91 9.57 -8.00
C ALA A 31 -9.50 9.37 -8.57
N VAL A 32 -9.13 10.10 -9.63
CA VAL A 32 -7.78 10.08 -10.20
C VAL A 32 -6.75 10.51 -9.15
N MET A 33 -6.98 11.62 -8.45
CA MET A 33 -6.10 12.08 -7.37
C MET A 33 -5.92 11.01 -6.27
N LEU A 34 -6.99 10.35 -5.84
CA LEU A 34 -6.91 9.30 -4.83
C LEU A 34 -6.13 8.08 -5.34
N LEU A 35 -6.32 7.69 -6.59
CA LEU A 35 -5.55 6.62 -7.23
C LEU A 35 -4.07 7.00 -7.37
N GLU A 36 -3.75 8.26 -7.71
CA GLU A 36 -2.36 8.74 -7.75
C GLU A 36 -1.71 8.66 -6.36
N ILE A 37 -2.41 9.07 -5.30
CA ILE A 37 -1.94 8.91 -3.91
C ILE A 37 -1.75 7.43 -3.57
N GLY A 38 -2.71 6.57 -3.93
CA GLY A 38 -2.61 5.12 -3.74
C GLY A 38 -1.37 4.55 -4.42
N ALA A 39 -1.14 4.86 -5.69
CA ALA A 39 0.04 4.44 -6.43
C ALA A 39 1.35 4.87 -5.75
N SER A 40 1.41 6.09 -5.23
CA SER A 40 2.59 6.56 -4.48
C SER A 40 2.81 5.75 -3.20
N ILE A 41 1.74 5.37 -2.49
CA ILE A 41 1.80 4.56 -1.27
C ILE A 41 2.27 3.12 -1.58
N GLU A 42 1.65 2.43 -2.55
CA GLU A 42 2.04 1.07 -2.94
C GLU A 42 3.51 1.03 -3.38
N HIS A 43 3.94 2.02 -4.17
CA HIS A 43 5.33 2.14 -4.60
C HIS A 43 6.27 2.35 -3.40
N ALA A 44 5.88 3.22 -2.46
CA ALA A 44 6.66 3.46 -1.25
C ALA A 44 6.82 2.20 -0.39
N LEU A 45 5.72 1.50 -0.08
CA LEU A 45 5.71 0.28 0.70
C LEU A 45 6.53 -0.83 0.02
N MET A 46 6.35 -1.03 -1.28
CA MET A 46 7.16 -1.97 -2.08
C MET A 46 8.66 -1.74 -1.89
N VAL A 47 9.14 -0.49 -2.06
CA VAL A 47 10.58 -0.18 -1.94
C VAL A 47 11.05 -0.33 -0.48
N GLN A 48 10.21 0.01 0.50
CA GLN A 48 10.52 -0.15 1.91
C GLN A 48 10.68 -1.62 2.31
N TYR A 49 9.77 -2.50 1.89
CA TYR A 49 9.89 -3.94 2.13
C TYR A 49 11.12 -4.54 1.46
N LEU A 50 11.42 -4.16 0.21
CA LEU A 50 12.64 -4.58 -0.47
C LEU A 50 13.89 -4.16 0.32
N TYR A 51 13.97 -2.88 0.72
CA TYR A 51 15.11 -2.39 1.49
C TYR A 51 15.25 -3.12 2.83
N ALA A 52 14.13 -3.33 3.55
CA ALA A 52 14.11 -4.05 4.82
C ALA A 52 14.60 -5.49 4.64
N ALA A 53 14.11 -6.22 3.64
CA ALA A 53 14.48 -7.60 3.33
C ALA A 53 15.99 -7.75 3.03
N TYR A 54 16.56 -6.82 2.26
CA TYR A 54 17.98 -6.82 1.93
C TYR A 54 18.89 -6.22 3.02
N SER A 55 18.32 -5.55 4.02
CA SER A 55 19.06 -5.06 5.19
C SER A 55 19.33 -6.13 6.26
N LEU A 56 18.61 -7.26 6.20
CA LEU A 56 18.72 -8.36 7.15
C LEU A 56 20.09 -9.03 7.08
N ARG A 57 20.74 -9.13 8.23
CA ARG A 57 22.02 -9.83 8.37
C ARG A 57 21.82 -11.34 8.36
N ALA A 58 22.70 -12.07 7.68
CA ALA A 58 22.60 -13.52 7.52
C ALA A 58 22.96 -14.32 8.79
N ASP A 59 23.48 -13.67 9.84
CA ASP A 59 23.88 -14.31 11.09
C ASP A 59 22.72 -14.54 12.06
N HIS A 60 21.53 -13.97 11.79
CA HIS A 60 20.34 -14.23 12.59
C HIS A 60 19.60 -15.49 12.09
N PRO A 61 19.31 -16.49 12.94
CA PRO A 61 18.71 -17.76 12.51
C PRO A 61 17.39 -17.61 11.74
N GLN A 62 16.58 -16.58 12.07
CA GLN A 62 15.29 -16.32 11.43
C GLN A 62 15.37 -15.39 10.20
N ALA A 63 16.56 -14.85 9.87
CA ALA A 63 16.69 -13.84 8.82
C ALA A 63 16.25 -14.35 7.44
N GLN A 64 16.47 -15.62 7.13
CA GLN A 64 16.04 -16.19 5.85
C GLN A 64 14.51 -16.25 5.74
N GLY A 65 13.82 -16.72 6.78
CA GLY A 65 12.35 -16.75 6.81
C GLY A 65 11.75 -15.35 6.71
N TRP A 66 12.23 -14.41 7.52
CA TRP A 66 11.77 -13.00 7.46
C TRP A 66 12.02 -12.35 6.10
N ARG A 67 13.18 -12.64 5.48
CA ARG A 67 13.46 -12.17 4.12
C ARG A 67 12.48 -12.74 3.11
N LYS A 68 12.19 -14.06 3.16
CA LYS A 68 11.19 -14.71 2.28
C LYS A 68 9.83 -14.03 2.43
N THR A 69 9.36 -13.81 3.67
CA THR A 69 8.09 -13.12 3.94
C THR A 69 8.08 -11.69 3.37
N MET A 70 9.11 -10.88 3.65
CA MET A 70 9.16 -9.49 3.17
C MET A 70 9.25 -9.38 1.65
N LEU A 71 9.96 -10.29 0.99
CA LEU A 71 10.00 -10.33 -0.47
C LEU A 71 8.66 -10.76 -1.07
N THR A 72 7.90 -11.59 -0.35
CA THR A 72 6.54 -11.97 -0.74
C THR A 72 5.61 -10.78 -0.64
N ILE A 73 5.62 -10.04 0.48
CA ILE A 73 4.82 -8.82 0.65
C ILE A 73 5.23 -7.76 -0.38
N ALA A 74 6.53 -7.50 -0.57
CA ALA A 74 6.99 -6.56 -1.60
C ALA A 74 6.47 -6.88 -3.01
N ARG A 75 6.25 -8.17 -3.30
CA ARG A 75 5.68 -8.61 -4.56
C ARG A 75 4.16 -8.41 -4.62
N GLU A 76 3.45 -8.54 -3.51
CA GLU A 76 2.02 -8.17 -3.40
C GLU A 76 1.84 -6.67 -3.69
N GLU A 77 2.70 -5.83 -3.09
CA GLU A 77 2.71 -4.37 -3.33
C GLU A 77 2.99 -4.01 -4.80
N MET A 78 3.81 -4.79 -5.52
CA MET A 78 3.97 -4.64 -6.98
C MET A 78 2.66 -4.90 -7.74
N GLY A 79 1.89 -5.90 -7.29
CA GLY A 79 0.58 -6.25 -7.85
C GLY A 79 -0.47 -5.17 -7.59
N HIS A 80 -0.48 -4.62 -6.37
CA HIS A 80 -1.33 -3.47 -6.02
C HIS A 80 -0.99 -2.25 -6.87
N LEU A 81 0.29 -1.86 -6.94
CA LEU A 81 0.74 -0.75 -7.76
C LEU A 81 0.29 -0.91 -9.22
N LEU A 82 0.51 -2.09 -9.80
CA LEU A 82 0.11 -2.43 -11.16
C LEU A 82 -1.41 -2.32 -11.37
N THR A 83 -2.19 -2.79 -10.39
CA THR A 83 -3.66 -2.67 -10.41
C THR A 83 -4.10 -1.21 -10.43
N VAL A 84 -3.49 -0.36 -9.60
CA VAL A 84 -3.77 1.08 -9.60
C VAL A 84 -3.40 1.72 -10.94
N GLN A 85 -2.25 1.36 -11.53
CA GLN A 85 -1.86 1.85 -12.86
C GLN A 85 -2.87 1.45 -13.94
N ASN A 86 -3.39 0.22 -13.88
CA ASN A 86 -4.43 -0.25 -14.81
C ASN A 86 -5.71 0.59 -14.68
N ILE A 87 -6.13 0.92 -13.46
CA ILE A 87 -7.33 1.74 -13.22
C ILE A 87 -7.12 3.18 -13.69
N LEU A 88 -5.96 3.78 -13.39
CA LEU A 88 -5.60 5.12 -13.90
C LEU A 88 -5.65 5.17 -15.43
N THR A 89 -5.06 4.17 -16.08
CA THR A 89 -5.05 4.05 -17.55
C THR A 89 -6.47 3.86 -18.10
N LEU A 90 -7.29 3.02 -17.44
CA LEU A 90 -8.69 2.81 -17.81
C LEU A 90 -9.50 4.11 -17.71
N MET A 91 -9.22 4.95 -16.72
CA MET A 91 -9.84 6.27 -16.58
C MET A 91 -9.25 7.30 -17.57
N GLY A 92 -8.21 6.95 -18.32
CA GLY A 92 -7.53 7.85 -19.25
C GLY A 92 -6.59 8.85 -18.60
N ALA A 93 -6.25 8.63 -17.32
CA ALA A 93 -5.19 9.33 -16.60
C ALA A 93 -3.81 8.77 -17.00
N GLY A 94 -2.74 9.51 -16.66
CA GLY A 94 -1.37 9.04 -16.87
C GLY A 94 -0.96 8.00 -15.83
N PHE A 95 0.12 7.26 -16.12
CA PHE A 95 0.80 6.46 -15.11
C PHE A 95 1.36 7.37 -14.01
N ASN A 96 1.26 6.93 -12.76
CA ASN A 96 1.90 7.60 -11.63
C ASN A 96 2.90 6.67 -10.95
N LEU A 97 4.19 6.90 -11.19
CA LEU A 97 5.28 6.24 -10.48
C LEU A 97 5.99 7.19 -9.50
N ASP A 98 5.51 8.43 -9.39
CA ASP A 98 6.10 9.41 -8.51
C ASP A 98 5.84 9.03 -7.06
N ARG A 99 6.87 9.24 -6.23
CA ARG A 99 6.73 9.27 -4.78
C ARG A 99 6.10 10.60 -4.41
N GLY A 100 5.05 10.55 -3.61
CA GLY A 100 4.37 11.75 -3.13
C GLY A 100 5.28 12.56 -2.21
N ASP A 101 6.05 13.51 -2.75
CA ASP A 101 6.68 14.57 -1.96
C ASP A 101 5.62 15.67 -1.69
N TYR A 102 4.47 15.29 -1.14
CA TYR A 102 3.38 16.23 -0.90
C TYR A 102 3.81 17.24 0.18
N PRO A 103 3.68 18.56 -0.06
CA PRO A 103 4.04 19.57 0.93
C PRO A 103 3.01 19.69 2.07
N TRP A 104 2.03 18.78 2.12
CA TRP A 104 0.97 18.67 3.12
C TRP A 104 0.80 17.20 3.54
N ASP A 105 0.39 16.98 4.78
CA ASP A 105 0.11 15.64 5.28
C ASP A 105 -1.05 15.02 4.51
N VAL A 106 -0.82 13.82 3.98
CA VAL A 106 -1.89 12.99 3.43
C VAL A 106 -2.42 12.10 4.56
N PRO A 107 -3.74 12.09 4.81
CA PRO A 107 -4.33 11.39 5.97
C PRO A 107 -4.27 9.87 5.86
N PHE A 108 -3.65 9.35 4.80
CA PHE A 108 -3.54 7.93 4.48
C PHE A 108 -2.13 7.37 4.74
N GLU A 109 -1.13 8.23 4.96
CA GLU A 109 0.22 7.78 5.27
C GLU A 109 0.36 7.55 6.78
N ALA A 110 0.50 6.28 7.17
CA ALA A 110 0.76 5.91 8.56
C ALA A 110 2.14 6.41 9.03
N CYS A 111 3.17 6.12 8.24
CA CYS A 111 4.54 6.47 8.55
C CYS A 111 5.20 7.21 7.39
N PRO A 112 6.05 8.21 7.66
CA PRO A 112 6.79 8.90 6.61
C PRO A 112 7.66 7.93 5.82
N PHE A 113 7.72 8.11 4.50
CA PHE A 113 8.60 7.31 3.66
C PHE A 113 10.07 7.45 4.09
N ARG A 114 10.66 6.33 4.49
CA ARG A 114 12.08 6.20 4.84
C ARG A 114 12.58 4.81 4.49
N LEU A 115 13.78 4.77 3.90
CA LEU A 115 14.55 3.54 3.73
C LEU A 115 15.38 3.31 4.98
N GLU A 116 14.95 2.34 5.79
CA GLU A 116 15.62 1.97 7.02
C GLU A 116 15.74 0.47 7.18
N ARG A 117 16.77 0.05 7.93
CA ARG A 117 16.98 -1.37 8.18
C ARG A 117 15.81 -1.91 8.98
N LEU A 118 15.54 -3.21 8.81
CA LEU A 118 14.51 -3.87 9.59
C LEU A 118 14.80 -3.72 11.09
N SER A 119 13.82 -3.17 11.79
CA SER A 119 13.74 -3.04 13.23
C SER A 119 12.29 -3.29 13.64
N ARG A 120 12.06 -3.48 14.94
CA ARG A 120 10.70 -3.60 15.48
C ARG A 120 9.83 -2.38 15.12
N GLY A 121 10.38 -1.17 15.23
CA GLY A 121 9.66 0.07 14.91
C GLY A 121 9.36 0.25 13.42
N SER A 122 10.33 -0.04 12.55
CA SER A 122 10.08 0.04 11.09
C SER A 122 9.06 -1.00 10.62
N LEU A 123 9.10 -2.22 11.18
CA LEU A 123 8.12 -3.26 10.88
C LEU A 123 6.73 -2.89 11.39
N ALA A 124 6.65 -2.31 12.60
CA ALA A 124 5.40 -1.83 13.15
C ALA A 124 4.77 -0.74 12.28
N CYS A 125 5.58 0.16 11.72
CA CYS A 125 5.12 1.14 10.75
C CYS A 125 4.46 0.50 9.51
N TYR A 126 5.08 -0.52 8.92
CA TYR A 126 4.54 -1.18 7.73
C TYR A 126 3.26 -1.97 8.07
N ALA A 127 3.31 -2.76 9.14
CA ALA A 127 2.16 -3.53 9.60
C ALA A 127 0.97 -2.64 10.00
N TYR A 128 1.22 -1.48 10.60
CA TYR A 128 0.17 -0.53 10.92
C TYR A 128 -0.41 0.14 9.67
N ALA A 129 0.40 0.47 8.67
CA ALA A 129 -0.08 1.08 7.43
C ALA A 129 -1.13 0.22 6.70
N GLU A 130 -0.94 -1.09 6.72
CA GLU A 130 -1.81 -2.08 6.08
C GLU A 130 -2.92 -2.62 7.00
N MET A 131 -2.96 -2.18 8.25
CA MET A 131 -3.93 -2.69 9.22
C MET A 131 -5.36 -2.27 8.82
N SER A 132 -6.32 -3.17 9.02
CA SER A 132 -7.73 -2.79 8.81
C SER A 132 -8.21 -1.87 9.94
N PRO A 133 -9.10 -0.88 9.68
CA PRO A 133 -9.64 0.02 10.72
C PRO A 133 -10.36 -0.68 11.89
N GLY A 134 -10.69 -1.97 11.76
CA GLY A 134 -11.22 -2.79 12.87
C GLY A 134 -10.15 -3.55 13.66
N ASP A 135 -9.01 -3.86 13.03
CA ASP A 135 -7.91 -4.62 13.65
C ASP A 135 -7.12 -3.75 14.63
N GLU A 136 -6.99 -2.45 14.37
CA GLU A 136 -6.33 -1.50 15.29
C GLU A 136 -6.99 -1.40 16.67
N LEU A 137 -8.25 -1.86 16.80
CA LEU A 137 -9.00 -1.89 18.05
C LEU A 137 -8.80 -3.19 18.83
N LYS A 138 -8.19 -4.21 18.23
CA LYS A 138 -7.96 -5.50 18.87
C LYS A 138 -6.76 -5.41 19.81
N GLU A 139 -6.94 -5.90 21.03
CA GLU A 139 -5.90 -5.88 22.07
C GLU A 139 -4.64 -6.64 21.65
N GLU A 140 -4.77 -7.68 20.82
CA GLU A 140 -3.63 -8.45 20.29
C GLU A 140 -2.68 -7.62 19.39
N PHE A 141 -3.14 -6.49 18.85
CA PHE A 141 -2.36 -5.62 17.97
C PHE A 141 -2.00 -4.27 18.60
N SER A 142 -2.27 -4.07 19.90
CA SER A 142 -2.02 -2.79 20.59
C SER A 142 -0.56 -2.37 20.55
N ASP A 143 0.35 -3.34 20.58
CA ASP A 143 1.80 -3.11 20.55
C ASP A 143 2.25 -2.55 19.20
N ILE A 144 1.64 -3.00 18.09
CA ILE A 144 2.00 -2.55 16.74
C ILE A 144 1.77 -1.05 16.59
N LYS A 145 0.60 -0.57 17.02
CA LYS A 145 0.26 0.86 17.01
C LYS A 145 1.26 1.66 17.84
N THR A 146 1.51 1.20 19.07
CA THR A 146 2.38 1.88 20.02
C THR A 146 3.81 1.97 19.46
N ASP A 147 4.34 0.87 18.95
CA ASP A 147 5.68 0.79 18.36
C ASP A 147 5.81 1.69 17.13
N ALA A 148 4.79 1.73 16.27
CA ALA A 148 4.77 2.61 15.08
C ALA A 148 4.78 4.10 15.48
N GLU A 149 3.92 4.49 16.42
CA GLU A 149 3.86 5.87 16.91
C GLU A 149 5.18 6.30 17.58
N GLU A 150 5.77 5.45 18.41
CA GLU A 150 7.05 5.71 19.04
C GLU A 150 8.17 5.84 18.02
N HIS A 151 8.19 4.96 17.02
CA HIS A 151 9.18 5.00 15.94
C HIS A 151 9.10 6.28 15.12
N VAL A 152 7.88 6.73 14.76
CA VAL A 152 7.67 8.02 14.07
C VAL A 152 8.15 9.19 14.94
N LYS A 153 7.80 9.21 16.23
CA LYS A 153 8.25 10.26 17.17
C LYS A 153 9.78 10.34 17.27
N GLN A 154 10.47 9.19 17.32
CA GLN A 154 11.94 9.14 17.41
C GLN A 154 12.63 9.61 16.13
N LYS A 155 12.06 9.30 14.97
CA LYS A 155 12.67 9.57 13.65
C LYS A 155 12.27 10.92 13.07
N SER A 156 11.23 11.56 13.60
CA SER A 156 10.74 12.87 13.18
C SER A 156 10.62 13.83 14.38
N PRO A 157 11.76 14.32 14.93
CA PRO A 157 11.78 15.14 16.15
C PRO A 157 11.01 16.48 16.02
N ASP A 158 10.78 16.96 14.79
CA ASP A 158 10.07 18.22 14.53
C ASP A 158 8.53 18.09 14.50
N GLY A 159 7.98 16.88 14.76
CA GLY A 159 6.53 16.67 14.93
C GLY A 159 5.67 17.04 13.72
N GLN A 160 6.29 17.24 12.55
CA GLN A 160 5.68 17.88 11.40
C GLN A 160 4.84 16.93 10.52
N ILE A 161 4.88 15.61 10.79
CA ILE A 161 4.35 14.58 9.88
C ILE A 161 3.16 13.80 10.47
N VAL A 162 2.66 14.21 11.64
CA VAL A 162 1.43 13.63 12.22
C VAL A 162 0.46 14.76 12.51
N SER A 163 0.18 15.63 11.52
CA SER A 163 -0.92 16.58 11.63
C SER A 163 -2.21 15.79 11.79
N ALA A 164 -2.84 15.98 12.94
CA ALA A 164 -4.17 15.48 13.33
C ALA A 164 -4.27 14.11 14.02
N GLY A 165 -3.18 13.53 14.52
CA GLY A 165 -3.26 12.45 15.53
C GLY A 165 -3.99 11.17 15.07
N HIS A 166 -4.07 10.95 13.75
CA HIS A 166 -4.55 9.72 13.14
C HIS A 166 -3.43 9.24 12.22
N VAL A 167 -2.88 8.08 12.54
CA VAL A 167 -2.02 7.34 11.62
C VAL A 167 -2.98 6.58 10.70
N GLY A 168 -2.93 6.92 9.41
CA GLY A 168 -3.91 6.48 8.41
C GLY A 168 -3.72 5.03 8.00
N HIS A 169 -4.79 4.38 7.57
CA HIS A 169 -4.74 3.05 6.96
C HIS A 169 -4.92 3.17 5.46
N VAL A 170 -4.13 2.42 4.68
CA VAL A 170 -4.27 2.40 3.21
C VAL A 170 -5.69 1.97 2.81
N GLY A 171 -6.31 1.09 3.60
CA GLY A 171 -7.71 0.66 3.39
C GLY A 171 -8.73 1.81 3.34
N ILE A 172 -8.52 2.91 4.09
CA ILE A 172 -9.44 4.06 4.08
C ILE A 172 -9.42 4.76 2.70
N LEU A 173 -8.25 4.81 2.05
CA LEU A 173 -8.11 5.37 0.71
C LEU A 173 -8.90 4.53 -0.30
N TYR A 174 -8.69 3.21 -0.30
CA TYR A 174 -9.35 2.33 -1.27
C TYR A 174 -10.84 2.17 -1.02
N ASP A 175 -11.29 2.17 0.24
CA ASP A 175 -12.72 2.24 0.58
C ASP A 175 -13.40 3.45 -0.09
N ARG A 176 -12.69 4.58 -0.13
CA ARG A 176 -13.19 5.79 -0.79
C ARG A 176 -13.21 5.64 -2.30
N VAL A 177 -12.14 5.12 -2.89
CA VAL A 177 -12.06 4.83 -4.34
C VAL A 177 -13.19 3.90 -4.76
N ILE A 178 -13.40 2.79 -4.04
CA ILE A 178 -14.47 1.81 -4.30
C ILE A 178 -15.84 2.47 -4.24
N ARG A 179 -16.11 3.32 -3.24
CA ARG A 179 -17.39 4.04 -3.13
C ARG A 179 -17.61 5.03 -4.27
N ILE A 180 -16.56 5.72 -4.74
CA ILE A 180 -16.66 6.68 -5.85
C ILE A 180 -16.88 5.94 -7.18
N LEU A 181 -16.05 4.95 -7.48
CA LEU A 181 -16.11 4.20 -8.74
C LEU A 181 -17.30 3.25 -8.81
N GLY A 182 -17.81 2.80 -7.66
CA GLY A 182 -19.02 1.97 -7.56
C GLY A 182 -20.32 2.73 -7.83
N ASP A 183 -20.32 4.06 -7.80
CA ASP A 183 -21.49 4.90 -8.06
C ASP A 183 -21.40 5.58 -9.43
N ARG A 184 -22.14 5.05 -10.41
CA ARG A 184 -22.21 5.57 -11.78
C ARG A 184 -22.76 7.00 -11.87
N SER A 185 -23.42 7.50 -10.83
CA SER A 185 -23.84 8.91 -10.79
C SER A 185 -22.69 9.87 -10.47
N LEU A 186 -21.63 9.36 -9.82
CA LEU A 186 -20.43 10.12 -9.50
C LEU A 186 -19.41 10.03 -10.63
N VAL A 187 -19.13 8.81 -11.10
CA VAL A 187 -18.22 8.54 -12.23
C VAL A 187 -18.97 7.71 -13.27
N PRO A 188 -19.57 8.34 -14.29
CA PRO A 188 -20.31 7.63 -15.33
C PRO A 188 -19.38 6.84 -16.26
N ASP A 189 -19.91 5.82 -16.92
CA ASP A 189 -19.15 4.91 -17.80
C ASP A 189 -18.37 5.63 -18.92
N ILE A 190 -18.81 6.82 -19.35
CA ILE A 190 -18.12 7.66 -20.35
C ILE A 190 -16.74 8.17 -19.88
N CYS A 191 -16.47 8.13 -18.57
CA CYS A 191 -15.18 8.48 -17.99
C CYS A 191 -14.12 7.38 -18.17
N PHE A 192 -14.51 6.17 -18.57
CA PHE A 192 -13.59 5.06 -18.80
C PHE A 192 -13.33 4.89 -20.30
N ARG A 193 -12.12 4.44 -20.63
CA ARG A 193 -11.66 4.18 -21.99
C ARG A 193 -11.53 2.68 -22.19
N ASP A 194 -12.19 2.16 -23.22
CA ASP A 194 -11.95 0.80 -23.72
C ASP A 194 -10.55 0.75 -24.35
N SER A 195 -9.55 0.46 -23.53
CA SER A 195 -8.15 0.40 -23.92
C SER A 195 -7.63 -1.00 -23.63
N GLU A 196 -7.61 -1.87 -24.65
CA GLU A 196 -7.03 -3.23 -24.57
C GLU A 196 -5.50 -3.24 -24.53
N VAL A 197 -4.84 -2.07 -24.61
CA VAL A 197 -3.38 -1.99 -24.73
C VAL A 197 -2.75 -1.76 -23.37
N GLY A 198 -1.91 -2.71 -22.93
CA GLY A 198 -1.00 -2.53 -21.79
C GLY A 198 -1.56 -2.86 -20.41
N GLN A 199 -2.72 -3.54 -20.33
CA GLN A 199 -3.22 -4.08 -19.06
C GLN A 199 -2.58 -5.43 -18.78
N PHE A 200 -1.89 -5.54 -17.65
CA PHE A 200 -1.34 -6.82 -17.20
C PHE A 200 -2.37 -7.62 -16.41
N GLY A 201 -2.59 -8.88 -16.81
CA GLY A 201 -3.54 -9.80 -16.18
C GLY A 201 -2.98 -10.50 -14.93
N TRP A 202 -3.85 -11.10 -14.12
CA TRP A 202 -3.45 -11.94 -12.97
C TRP A 202 -2.43 -13.01 -13.36
N ASP A 203 -2.66 -13.67 -14.50
CA ASP A 203 -1.76 -14.71 -15.03
C ASP A 203 -0.37 -14.18 -15.43
N GLU A 204 -0.16 -12.87 -15.49
CA GLU A 204 1.14 -12.29 -15.85
C GLU A 204 1.95 -11.88 -14.62
N TRP A 205 1.30 -11.33 -13.58
CA TRP A 205 2.02 -10.88 -12.37
C TRP A 205 1.90 -11.85 -11.18
N GLY A 206 0.83 -12.64 -11.12
CA GLY A 206 0.57 -13.63 -10.07
C GLY A 206 1.30 -14.98 -10.24
N ARG A 207 2.10 -15.18 -11.31
CA ARG A 207 2.79 -16.47 -11.55
C ARG A 207 3.75 -16.82 -10.43
N ASN A 208 3.57 -17.94 -9.72
CA ASN A 208 4.34 -18.31 -8.52
C ASN A 208 3.98 -17.51 -7.26
N TYR A 209 2.87 -16.76 -7.26
CA TYR A 209 2.28 -16.28 -6.02
C TYR A 209 1.46 -17.42 -5.41
N ARG A 210 2.06 -18.13 -4.45
CA ARG A 210 1.32 -19.00 -3.53
C ARG A 210 1.03 -18.12 -2.34
N GLY A 211 -0.22 -17.66 -2.20
CA GLY A 211 -0.68 -16.87 -1.06
C GLY A 211 -0.64 -17.73 0.19
N ASP A 212 0.56 -17.96 0.70
CA ASP A 212 0.83 -18.95 1.72
C ASP A 212 0.79 -18.26 3.08
N HIS A 213 -0.41 -18.20 3.64
CA HIS A 213 -0.58 -18.12 5.08
C HIS A 213 -0.54 -19.54 5.67
N GLY A 214 0.63 -20.16 5.60
CA GLY A 214 1.00 -21.32 6.38
C GLY A 214 0.38 -22.64 5.92
N ASP A 215 0.92 -23.22 4.87
CA ASP A 215 1.19 -24.65 4.77
C ASP A 215 2.44 -24.86 3.91
N ASP A 216 3.59 -24.96 4.59
CA ASP A 216 4.83 -25.51 4.01
C ASP A 216 4.58 -26.99 3.67
N GLU A 217 3.92 -27.27 2.54
CA GLU A 217 4.11 -28.55 1.85
C GLU A 217 5.39 -28.45 1.03
N ALA A 218 6.34 -29.30 1.42
CA ALA A 218 7.65 -29.45 0.83
C ALA A 218 7.56 -29.55 -0.70
N ASP A 219 8.44 -28.83 -1.38
CA ASP A 219 8.78 -29.13 -2.77
C ASP A 219 9.29 -30.58 -2.79
N GLU A 220 8.45 -31.52 -3.24
CA GLU A 220 8.93 -32.83 -3.70
C GLU A 220 9.67 -32.57 -5.01
N ASP A 221 10.97 -32.83 -4.95
CA ASP A 221 11.90 -32.82 -6.06
C ASP A 221 11.28 -33.55 -7.27
N GLU A 222 11.23 -32.89 -8.42
CA GLU A 222 11.11 -33.56 -9.72
C GLU A 222 12.40 -34.38 -9.90
N GLU A 223 12.40 -35.62 -9.40
CA GLU A 223 13.38 -36.63 -9.78
C GLU A 223 13.11 -37.05 -11.22
N ASP A 224 14.15 -36.90 -12.03
CA ASP A 224 14.27 -37.28 -13.43
C ASP A 224 13.78 -38.72 -13.66
N GLU A 225 12.72 -38.88 -14.48
CA GLU A 225 12.42 -40.16 -15.11
C GLU A 225 13.44 -40.41 -16.23
N ASP A 226 14.56 -41.04 -15.86
CA ASP A 226 15.38 -41.80 -16.79
C ASP A 226 14.53 -42.97 -17.32
N GLU A 227 14.08 -42.86 -18.58
CA GLU A 227 13.48 -43.97 -19.32
C GLU A 227 14.55 -45.07 -19.54
N ASP A 228 14.47 -46.11 -18.72
CA ASP A 228 15.12 -47.40 -18.97
C ASP A 228 14.56 -48.02 -20.28
N GLU A 229 15.28 -47.83 -21.39
CA GLU A 229 15.17 -48.69 -22.58
C GLU A 229 15.92 -50.01 -22.31
N ASP A 230 15.22 -51.02 -21.79
CA ASP A 230 15.70 -52.41 -21.72
C ASP A 230 15.10 -53.28 -22.85
N GLU A 231 16.03 -53.95 -23.56
CA GLU A 231 16.00 -55.27 -24.23
C GLU A 231 15.04 -55.57 -25.42
#